data_AF-A0A0P7C3H6-F1
#
_entry.id   AF-A0A0P7C3H6-F1
#
_cell.length_a   1.000
_cell.length_b   1.000
_cell.length_c   1.000
_cell.angle_alpha   90.00
_cell.angle_beta   90.00
_cell.angle_gamma   90.00
#
_symmetry.space_group_name_H-M   'P 1'
#
loop_
_entity.id
_entity.type
_entity.pdbx_description
1 polymer ?
#
loop_
_entity_poly.entity_id
_entity_poly.type
_entity_poly.pdbx_seq_one_letter_code
_entity_poly.pdbx_strand_id
1 'polypeptide(L)'
;MTFTKQDKIEIFENAISWVVVLAMFLYGGAKGMQFDGAAQIDKTVSEMTGMQLMWAFYGYSKPFAITIGVFEVLGGLLILIKRTRLIGCLVTSTILVNVILWLNRDKLMTGVKALLKTEKIEETRKVLFLKLSIAFALFVLFRILEYFLTVRG
;
A
#
# COMPACT_ATOMS: atom_id res chain seq x y z
N MET A 1 19.65 -34.07 12.51
CA MET A 1 18.38 -33.51 11.99
C MET A 1 18.65 -32.90 10.63
N THR A 2 18.19 -33.53 9.55
CA THR A 2 18.31 -32.98 8.18
C THR A 2 17.08 -32.16 7.88
N PHE A 3 17.22 -30.84 7.83
CA PHE A 3 16.14 -29.92 7.43
C PHE A 3 15.72 -30.21 5.99
N THR A 4 14.43 -30.48 5.79
CA THR A 4 13.83 -30.66 4.46
C THR A 4 13.74 -29.30 3.74
N LYS A 5 13.50 -29.30 2.42
CA LYS A 5 13.36 -28.05 1.65
C LYS A 5 12.20 -27.19 2.15
N GLN A 6 11.10 -27.80 2.60
CA GLN A 6 9.95 -27.10 3.19
C GLN A 6 10.30 -26.42 4.52
N ASP A 7 11.07 -27.08 5.39
CA ASP A 7 11.49 -26.48 6.67
C ASP A 7 12.32 -25.21 6.44
N LYS A 8 13.19 -25.21 5.42
CA LYS A 8 14.00 -24.04 5.06
C LYS A 8 13.15 -22.86 4.58
N ILE A 9 12.11 -23.13 3.79
CA ILE A 9 11.18 -22.10 3.31
C ILE A 9 10.38 -21.53 4.49
N GLU A 10 9.85 -22.39 5.37
CA GLU A 10 9.13 -21.92 6.56
C GLU A 10 9.99 -21.06 7.49
N ILE A 11 11.24 -21.47 7.73
CA ILE A 11 12.18 -20.70 8.55
C ILE A 11 12.44 -19.33 7.91
N PHE A 12 12.65 -19.29 6.60
CA PHE A 12 12.91 -18.06 5.85
C PHE A 12 11.72 -17.11 5.86
N GLU A 13 10.51 -17.60 5.56
CA GLU A 13 9.28 -16.81 5.64
C GLU A 13 9.03 -16.28 7.05
N ASN A 14 9.27 -17.09 8.07
CA ASN A 14 9.12 -16.67 9.45
C ASN A 14 10.13 -15.58 9.83
N ALA A 15 11.38 -15.70 9.38
CA ALA A 15 12.42 -14.69 9.59
C ALA A 15 12.03 -13.34 8.96
N ILE A 16 11.58 -13.34 7.70
CA ILE A 16 11.10 -12.12 7.03
C ILE A 16 9.89 -11.52 7.77
N SER A 17 8.95 -12.37 8.18
CA SER A 17 7.77 -11.95 8.95
C SER A 17 8.19 -11.22 10.23
N TRP A 18 9.15 -11.76 10.98
CA TRP A 18 9.68 -11.12 12.19
C TRP A 18 10.32 -9.76 11.92
N VAL A 19 11.05 -9.60 10.82
CA VAL A 19 11.63 -8.30 10.44
C VAL A 19 10.52 -7.27 10.16
N VAL A 20 9.49 -7.65 9.40
CA VAL A 20 8.37 -6.76 9.08
C VAL A 20 7.60 -6.38 10.34
N VAL A 21 7.35 -7.35 11.23
CA VAL A 21 6.68 -7.11 12.52
C VAL A 21 7.48 -6.10 13.34
N LEU A 22 8.77 -6.33 13.52
CA LEU A 22 9.63 -5.42 14.29
C LEU A 22 9.65 -4.01 13.69
N ALA A 23 9.71 -3.89 12.36
CA ALA A 23 9.61 -2.61 11.67
C ALA A 23 8.26 -1.91 11.92
N MET A 24 7.14 -2.63 11.86
CA MET A 24 5.81 -2.06 12.12
C MET A 24 5.62 -1.65 13.58
N PHE A 25 6.19 -2.39 14.53
CA PHE A 25 6.17 -2.02 15.95
C PHE A 25 6.98 -0.75 16.21
N LEU A 26 8.18 -0.64 15.65
CA LEU A 26 9.00 0.56 15.76
C LEU A 26 8.33 1.76 15.07
N TYR A 27 7.81 1.57 13.86
CA TYR A 27 7.17 2.64 13.09
C TYR A 27 5.87 3.13 13.76
N GLY A 28 4.99 2.21 14.16
CA GLY A 28 3.75 2.54 14.87
C GLY A 28 3.98 3.13 16.26
N GLY A 29 4.99 2.64 16.99
CA GLY A 29 5.39 3.19 18.29
C GLY A 29 6.02 4.58 18.18
N ALA A 30 6.81 4.83 17.14
CA ALA A 30 7.45 6.13 16.92
C ALA A 30 6.47 7.24 16.49
N LYS A 31 5.31 6.90 15.88
CA LYS A 31 4.31 7.91 15.46
C LYS A 31 3.79 8.78 16.59
N GLY A 32 3.80 8.30 17.84
CA GLY A 32 3.38 9.10 18.99
C GLY A 32 4.30 10.30 19.27
N MET A 33 5.58 10.20 18.91
CA MET A 33 6.59 11.24 19.16
C MET A 33 7.02 11.97 17.86
N GLN A 34 6.77 11.35 16.69
CA GLN A 34 7.26 11.85 15.40
C GLN A 34 6.64 13.18 14.97
N PHE A 35 5.45 13.53 15.46
CA PHE A 35 4.72 14.73 15.05
C PHE A 35 4.81 15.89 16.06
N ASP A 36 5.52 15.71 17.18
CA ASP A 36 5.74 16.80 18.14
C ASP A 36 6.63 17.89 17.51
N GLY A 37 6.08 19.10 17.39
CA GLY A 37 6.76 20.26 16.78
C GLY A 37 6.66 20.37 15.26
N ALA A 38 5.96 19.45 14.58
CA ALA A 38 5.76 19.53 13.13
C ALA A 38 4.67 20.55 12.70
N ALA A 39 3.96 21.12 13.68
CA ALA A 39 2.97 22.18 13.46
C ALA A 39 3.66 23.50 13.12
N GLN A 40 3.68 23.85 11.83
CA GLN A 40 4.12 25.15 11.34
C GLN A 40 2.97 26.16 11.56
N ILE A 41 2.89 26.76 12.75
CA ILE A 41 1.80 27.66 13.16
C ILE A 41 1.77 28.95 12.32
N ASP A 42 2.89 29.34 11.73
CA ASP A 42 3.06 30.63 11.05
C ASP A 42 2.65 30.65 9.57
N LYS A 43 2.15 29.54 9.01
CA LYS A 43 1.71 29.46 7.62
C LYS A 43 0.20 29.35 7.50
N THR A 44 -0.35 30.00 6.48
CA THR A 44 -1.77 29.88 6.15
C THR A 44 -2.07 28.50 5.56
N VAL A 45 -3.26 27.93 5.81
CA VAL A 45 -3.66 26.60 5.30
C VAL A 45 -3.54 26.50 3.77
N SER A 46 -3.69 27.63 3.06
CA SER A 46 -3.56 27.75 1.61
C SER A 46 -2.13 27.57 1.08
N GLU A 47 -1.11 27.76 1.92
CA GLU A 47 0.31 27.79 1.52
C GLU A 47 1.04 26.52 1.95
N MET A 48 0.40 25.69 2.77
CA MET A 48 0.94 24.42 3.24
C MET A 48 0.81 23.35 2.15
N THR A 49 1.85 22.54 2.00
CA THR A 49 1.72 21.30 1.22
C THR A 49 0.76 20.34 1.93
N GLY A 50 0.16 19.41 1.19
CA GLY A 50 -0.70 18.38 1.78
C GLY A 50 -0.01 17.73 2.98
N MET A 51 1.27 17.39 2.82
CA MET A 51 2.16 16.84 3.86
C MET A 51 2.21 17.65 5.16
N GLN A 52 2.49 18.95 5.03
CA GLN A 52 2.59 19.86 6.17
C GLN A 52 1.25 19.99 6.90
N LEU A 53 0.13 19.92 6.16
CA LEU A 53 -1.19 20.00 6.74
C LEU A 53 -1.57 18.76 7.59
N MET A 54 -1.26 17.50 7.17
CA MET A 54 -1.42 16.38 8.12
C MET A 54 -0.50 16.56 9.30
N TRP A 55 0.75 16.92 9.06
CA TRP A 55 1.74 16.93 10.14
C TRP A 55 1.34 17.94 11.23
N ALA A 56 0.79 19.08 10.83
CA ALA A 56 0.13 20.03 11.74
C ALA A 56 -1.11 19.44 12.43
N PHE A 57 -1.97 18.73 11.69
CA PHE A 57 -3.17 18.08 12.25
C PHE A 57 -2.84 16.95 13.24
N TYR A 58 -1.81 16.13 12.96
CA TYR A 58 -1.33 15.05 13.81
C TYR A 58 -0.55 15.59 15.02
N GLY A 59 0.15 16.71 14.87
CA GLY A 59 0.74 17.45 15.99
C GLY A 59 -0.33 18.03 16.93
N TYR A 60 -1.44 18.55 16.38
CA TYR A 60 -2.57 19.05 17.18
C TYR A 60 -3.38 17.91 17.83
N SER A 61 -3.72 16.87 17.08
CA SER A 61 -4.52 15.72 17.54
C SER A 61 -3.69 14.46 17.69
N LYS A 62 -2.88 14.42 18.76
CA LYS A 62 -2.11 13.25 19.19
C LYS A 62 -2.91 11.92 19.22
N PRO A 63 -4.15 11.85 19.73
CA PRO A 63 -4.89 10.59 19.74
C PRO A 63 -5.17 10.01 18.35
N PHE A 64 -5.25 10.85 17.31
CA PHE A 64 -5.44 10.38 15.94
C PHE A 64 -4.17 9.71 15.39
N ALA A 65 -2.99 10.32 15.61
CA ALA A 65 -1.71 9.74 15.23
C ALA A 65 -1.45 8.41 15.96
N ILE A 66 -1.78 8.35 17.26
CA ILE A 66 -1.70 7.13 18.07
C ILE A 66 -2.63 6.05 17.55
N THR A 67 -3.87 6.40 17.17
CA THR A 67 -4.83 5.43 16.62
C THR A 67 -4.26 4.76 15.36
N ILE A 68 -3.65 5.53 14.44
CA ILE A 68 -3.00 4.95 13.27
C ILE A 68 -1.82 4.05 13.65
N GLY A 69 -1.00 4.47 14.62
CA GLY A 69 0.10 3.64 15.14
C GLY A 69 -0.40 2.32 15.74
N VAL A 70 -1.53 2.32 16.45
CA VAL A 70 -2.17 1.10 16.96
C VAL A 70 -2.61 0.18 15.83
N PHE A 71 -3.18 0.72 14.74
CA PHE A 71 -3.53 -0.10 13.57
C PHE A 71 -2.30 -0.72 12.89
N GLU A 72 -1.16 -0.04 12.84
CA GLU A 72 0.10 -0.59 12.32
C GLU A 72 0.64 -1.71 13.22
N VAL A 73 0.59 -1.53 14.54
CA VAL A 73 0.97 -2.56 15.52
C VAL A 73 0.04 -3.78 15.44
N LEU A 74 -1.27 -3.57 15.30
CA LEU A 74 -2.25 -4.65 15.10
C LEU A 74 -2.01 -5.39 13.78
N GLY A 75 -1.68 -4.68 12.70
CA GLY A 75 -1.28 -5.27 11.42
C GLY A 75 -0.05 -6.17 11.56
N GLY A 76 0.98 -5.71 12.29
CA GLY A 76 2.14 -6.51 12.67
C GLY A 76 1.77 -7.73 13.52
N LEU A 77 0.89 -7.58 14.51
CA LEU A 77 0.45 -8.68 15.37
C LEU A 77 -0.24 -9.80 14.54
N LEU A 78 -1.05 -9.42 13.55
CA LEU A 78 -1.71 -10.38 12.65
C LEU A 78 -0.74 -11.16 11.76
N ILE A 79 0.43 -10.61 11.45
CA ILE A 79 1.50 -11.28 10.66
C ILE A 79 2.18 -12.39 11.48
N LEU A 80 2.27 -12.24 12.81
CA LEU A 80 2.87 -13.26 13.70
C LEU A 80 2.06 -14.56 13.72
N ILE A 81 0.74 -14.48 13.59
CA ILE A 81 -0.13 -15.64 13.58
C ILE A 81 -0.08 -16.28 12.19
N LYS A 82 0.53 -17.47 12.07
CA LYS A 82 0.70 -18.21 10.79
C LYS A 82 -0.61 -18.33 9.98
N ARG A 83 -1.75 -18.47 10.66
CA ARG A 83 -3.08 -18.61 10.04
C ARG A 83 -3.64 -17.30 9.45
N THR A 84 -3.28 -16.14 9.98
CA THR A 84 -3.78 -14.82 9.53
C THR A 84 -2.71 -13.99 8.81
N ARG A 85 -1.54 -14.57 8.53
CA ARG A 85 -0.40 -13.86 7.94
C ARG A 85 -0.73 -13.14 6.64
N LEU A 86 -1.50 -13.78 5.74
CA LEU A 86 -1.96 -13.15 4.50
C LEU A 86 -2.82 -11.91 4.76
N ILE A 87 -3.73 -11.98 5.73
CA ILE A 87 -4.60 -10.87 6.12
C ILE A 87 -3.77 -9.74 6.74
N GLY A 88 -2.83 -10.08 7.65
CA GLY A 88 -1.91 -9.12 8.24
C GLY A 88 -1.05 -8.39 7.19
N CYS A 89 -0.54 -9.11 6.19
CA CYS A 89 0.19 -8.52 5.07
C CYS A 89 -0.68 -7.59 4.22
N LEU A 90 -1.93 -7.97 3.92
CA LEU A 90 -2.87 -7.12 3.16
C LEU A 90 -3.26 -5.85 3.92
N VAL A 91 -3.51 -5.95 5.23
CA VAL A 91 -3.82 -4.80 6.07
C VAL A 91 -2.62 -3.86 6.13
N THR A 92 -1.43 -4.39 6.40
CA THR A 92 -0.20 -3.60 6.50
C THR A 92 0.15 -2.94 5.17
N SER A 93 0.01 -3.66 4.04
CA SER A 93 0.25 -3.08 2.71
C SER A 93 -0.74 -1.97 2.38
N THR A 94 -2.02 -2.13 2.74
CA THR A 94 -3.05 -1.10 2.53
C THR A 94 -2.72 0.17 3.30
N ILE A 95 -2.28 0.04 4.56
CA ILE A 95 -1.87 1.18 5.39
C ILE A 95 -0.65 1.89 4.78
N LEU A 96 0.39 1.13 4.43
CA LEU A 96 1.62 1.69 3.85
C LEU A 96 1.36 2.37 2.51
N VAL A 97 0.57 1.76 1.64
CA VAL A 97 0.17 2.35 0.35
C VAL A 97 -0.57 3.66 0.58
N ASN A 98 -1.53 3.72 1.51
CA ASN A 98 -2.23 4.95 1.83
C ASN A 98 -1.26 6.06 2.31
N VAL A 99 -0.32 5.74 3.19
CA VAL A 99 0.68 6.70 3.68
C VAL A 99 1.59 7.19 2.55
N ILE A 100 2.09 6.29 1.70
CA ILE A 100 2.99 6.62 0.59
C ILE A 100 2.27 7.47 -0.47
N LEU A 101 1.04 7.13 -0.81
CA LEU A 101 0.20 7.88 -1.75
C LEU A 101 0.00 9.29 -1.25
N TRP A 102 -0.29 9.43 0.04
CA TRP A 102 -0.53 10.72 0.65
C TRP A 102 0.75 11.56 0.72
N LEU A 103 1.89 10.95 1.09
CA LEU A 103 3.20 11.60 1.13
C LEU A 103 3.67 12.10 -0.24
N ASN A 104 3.39 11.33 -1.30
CA ASN A 104 3.83 11.64 -2.66
C ASN A 104 2.71 12.25 -3.52
N ARG A 105 1.62 12.72 -2.91
CA ARG A 105 0.44 13.19 -3.64
C ARG A 105 0.76 14.26 -4.68
N ASP A 106 1.67 15.18 -4.38
CA ASP A 106 2.06 16.24 -5.33
C ASP A 106 2.84 15.71 -6.54
N LYS A 107 3.71 14.70 -6.32
CA LYS A 107 4.45 14.00 -7.39
C LYS A 107 3.51 13.13 -8.21
N LEU A 108 2.58 12.44 -7.56
CA LEU A 108 1.54 11.63 -8.21
C LEU A 108 0.63 12.49 -9.06
N MET A 109 0.16 13.63 -8.56
CA MET A 109 -0.68 14.55 -9.34
C MET A 109 0.09 15.17 -10.50
N THR A 110 1.39 15.45 -10.34
CA THR A 110 2.25 15.90 -11.44
C THR A 110 2.45 14.80 -12.49
N GLY A 111 2.67 13.56 -12.05
CA GLY A 111 2.79 12.39 -12.92
C GLY A 111 1.48 12.09 -13.65
N VAL A 112 0.35 12.08 -12.95
CA VAL A 112 -0.99 11.94 -13.53
C VAL A 112 -1.26 13.09 -14.51
N LYS A 113 -0.93 14.34 -14.18
CA LYS A 113 -1.03 15.46 -15.11
C LYS A 113 -0.10 15.30 -16.32
N ALA A 114 1.10 14.74 -16.15
CA ALA A 114 2.03 14.48 -17.25
C ALA A 114 1.50 13.35 -18.17
N LEU A 115 0.93 12.30 -17.59
CA LEU A 115 0.27 11.21 -18.32
C LEU A 115 -1.01 11.69 -19.01
N LEU A 116 -1.85 12.49 -18.34
CA LEU A 116 -3.05 13.09 -18.93
C LEU A 116 -2.70 14.14 -19.99
N LYS A 117 -1.56 14.84 -19.84
CA LYS A 117 -1.02 15.75 -20.86
C LYS A 117 -0.43 14.98 -22.05
N THR A 118 -0.16 13.67 -21.88
CA THR A 118 0.32 12.78 -22.95
C THR A 118 -0.81 12.06 -23.69
N GLU A 119 -2.06 12.53 -23.61
CA GLU A 119 -3.11 12.04 -24.50
C GLU A 119 -4.01 13.18 -24.97
N LYS A 120 -3.38 14.22 -25.53
CA LYS A 120 -4.04 15.03 -26.55
C LYS A 120 -3.61 14.55 -27.95
N ILE A 121 -3.66 13.24 -28.16
CA ILE A 121 -3.89 12.68 -29.49
C ILE A 121 -5.36 12.28 -29.47
N GLU A 122 -6.11 12.82 -30.42
CA GLU A 122 -7.54 12.60 -30.62
C GLU A 122 -7.79 11.10 -30.86
N GLU A 123 -7.95 10.32 -29.78
CA GLU A 123 -8.14 8.89 -29.88
C GLU A 123 -9.51 8.62 -30.50
N THR A 124 -9.51 8.25 -31.78
CA THR A 124 -10.74 8.01 -32.54
C THR A 124 -11.48 6.83 -31.93
N ARG A 125 -12.81 6.93 -31.77
CA ARG A 125 -13.75 5.92 -31.21
C ARG A 125 -13.48 4.47 -31.65
N LYS A 126 -12.88 4.27 -32.83
CA LYS A 126 -12.46 2.97 -33.39
C LYS A 126 -11.31 2.32 -32.61
N VAL A 127 -10.33 3.09 -32.12
CA VAL A 127 -9.18 2.57 -31.36
C VAL A 127 -9.60 2.14 -29.96
N LEU A 128 -10.50 2.89 -29.32
CA LEU A 128 -11.12 2.51 -28.05
C LEU A 128 -11.90 1.19 -28.19
N PHE A 129 -12.70 1.05 -29.25
CA PHE A 129 -13.39 -0.21 -29.55
C PHE A 129 -12.42 -1.37 -29.78
N LEU A 130 -11.33 -1.14 -30.51
CA LEU A 130 -10.32 -2.16 -30.79
C LEU A 130 -9.62 -2.63 -29.51
N LYS A 131 -9.20 -1.70 -28.64
CA LYS A 131 -8.62 -2.02 -27.32
C LYS A 131 -9.58 -2.84 -26.46
N LEU A 132 -10.86 -2.47 -26.44
CA LEU A 132 -11.90 -3.17 -25.69
C LEU A 132 -12.14 -4.59 -26.23
N SER A 133 -12.19 -4.76 -27.56
CA SER A 133 -12.34 -6.08 -28.19
C SER A 133 -11.15 -7.01 -27.93
N ILE A 134 -9.92 -6.49 -27.98
CA ILE A 134 -8.71 -7.28 -27.68
C ILE A 134 -8.70 -7.71 -26.21
N ALA A 135 -9.04 -6.81 -25.28
CA ALA A 135 -9.12 -7.13 -23.86
C ALA A 135 -10.18 -8.21 -23.57
N PHE A 136 -11.34 -8.14 -24.24
CA PHE A 136 -12.40 -9.16 -24.11
C PHE A 136 -11.95 -10.53 -24.63
N ALA A 137 -11.29 -10.57 -25.80
CA ALA A 137 -10.77 -11.82 -26.36
C ALA A 137 -9.73 -12.47 -25.43
N LEU A 138 -8.78 -11.68 -24.90
CA LEU A 138 -7.79 -12.17 -23.94
C LEU A 138 -8.42 -12.68 -22.65
N PHE A 139 -9.43 -11.98 -22.12
CA PHE A 139 -10.15 -12.39 -20.91
C PHE A 139 -10.84 -13.75 -21.08
N VAL A 140 -11.53 -13.96 -22.21
CA VAL A 140 -12.20 -15.24 -22.50
C VAL A 140 -11.18 -16.38 -22.64
N LEU A 141 -10.07 -16.13 -23.33
CA LEU A 141 -9.01 -17.12 -23.53
C LEU A 141 -8.37 -17.54 -22.19
N PHE A 142 -8.13 -16.56 -21.31
CA PHE A 142 -7.61 -16.80 -19.96
C PHE A 142 -8.59 -17.60 -19.09
N ARG A 143 -9.89 -17.29 -19.19
CA ARG A 143 -10.97 -18.00 -18.48
C ARG A 143 -11.06 -19.47 -18.89
N ILE A 144 -10.87 -19.76 -20.18
CA ILE A 144 -10.85 -21.14 -20.71
C ILE A 144 -9.60 -21.88 -20.23
N LEU A 145 -8.43 -21.23 -20.26
CA LEU A 145 -7.18 -21.79 -19.76
C LEU A 145 -7.27 -22.16 -18.28
N GLU A 146 -7.82 -21.28 -17.45
CA GLU A 146 -8.06 -21.52 -16.02
C GLU A 146 -8.97 -22.73 -15.79
N TYR A 147 -10.06 -22.85 -16.57
CA TYR A 147 -10.97 -24.00 -16.52
C TYR A 147 -10.26 -25.31 -16.88
N PHE A 148 -9.44 -25.33 -17.94
CA PHE A 148 -8.69 -26.53 -18.33
C PHE A 148 -7.62 -26.93 -17.31
N LEU A 149 -6.94 -25.97 -16.69
CA LEU A 149 -5.94 -26.22 -15.65
C LEU A 149 -6.58 -26.75 -14.36
N THR A 150 -7.78 -26.28 -14.01
CA THR A 150 -8.48 -26.68 -12.76
C THR A 150 -9.15 -28.04 -12.85
N VAL A 151 -9.56 -28.47 -14.05
CA VAL A 151 -10.30 -29.74 -14.24
C VAL A 151 -9.36 -30.94 -14.53
N ARG A 152 -8.08 -30.70 -14.84
CA ARG A 152 -7.09 -31.75 -15.17
C ARG A 152 -5.92 -31.90 -14.19
N GLY A 153 -5.90 -31.15 -13.09
CA GLY A 153 -4.96 -31.33 -11.96
C GLY A 153 -5.68 -31.90 -10.75
#